data_AF-A0A7U6FTK9-F1
#
_entry.id   AF-A0A7U6FTK9-F1
#
_cell.length_a   1.000
_cell.length_b   1.000
_cell.length_c   1.000
_cell.angle_alpha   90.00
_cell.angle_beta   90.00
_cell.angle_gamma   90.00
#
_symmetry.space_group_name_H-M   'P 1'
#
loop_
_entity.id
_entity.type
_entity.pdbx_description
1 polymer ?
#
loop_
_entity_poly.entity_id
_entity_poly.type
_entity_poly.pdbx_seq_one_letter_code
_entity_poly.pdbx_strand_id
1 'polypeptide(L)'
;MSNIEQKPITRALVNPSFQEISDYFGYDSTKYVPEIAALLQQWTDQGHVEVYQTIQDREYGMIKSSELNSKGVLAPYYIGLYHARLVEGEHDPLVVVKFYEDEIQYHTESATEAVDMRFMIDHEDFFGTASVKRDPAALREMWLEVKGKIDEGDSS
;
A
#
# COMPACT_ATOMS: atom_id res chain seq x y z
N MET A 1 -7.07 -9.18 22.13
CA MET A 1 -5.99 -8.16 22.18
C MET A 1 -5.70 -7.84 20.74
N SER A 2 -5.78 -6.56 20.34
CA SER A 2 -5.35 -6.17 18.98
C SER A 2 -3.87 -6.49 18.85
N ASN A 3 -3.45 -6.97 17.68
CA ASN A 3 -2.06 -7.21 17.37
C ASN A 3 -1.67 -6.22 16.27
N ILE A 4 -1.29 -5.01 16.68
CA ILE A 4 -0.84 -3.95 15.78
C ILE A 4 0.68 -3.97 15.78
N GLU A 5 1.28 -4.10 14.61
CA GLU A 5 2.73 -3.99 14.43
C GLU A 5 3.08 -2.54 14.09
N GLN A 6 4.12 -1.99 14.71
CA GLN A 6 4.66 -0.69 14.33
C GLN A 6 5.91 -0.91 13.48
N LYS A 7 5.90 -0.40 12.25
CA LYS A 7 7.07 -0.39 11.35
C LYS A 7 7.71 1.00 11.38
N PRO A 8 8.84 1.19 12.09
CA PRO A 8 9.55 2.46 12.10
C PRO A 8 9.96 2.88 10.68
N ILE A 9 9.82 4.16 10.37
CA ILE A 9 10.24 4.71 9.08
C ILE A 9 11.15 5.92 9.27
N THR A 10 12.09 6.11 8.35
CA THR A 10 12.92 7.31 8.26
C THR A 10 12.14 8.48 7.66
N ARG A 11 11.29 8.20 6.68
CA ARG A 11 10.42 9.16 5.98
C ARG A 11 9.31 8.45 5.20
N ALA A 12 8.26 9.21 4.86
CA ALA A 12 7.19 8.81 3.95
C ALA A 12 7.30 9.61 2.65
N LEU A 13 7.25 8.93 1.50
CA LEU A 13 7.39 9.53 0.17
C LEU A 13 6.25 9.15 -0.77
N VAL A 14 6.17 9.88 -1.89
CA VAL A 14 5.36 9.53 -3.05
C VAL A 14 6.31 9.19 -4.19
N ASN A 15 6.08 8.04 -4.83
CA ASN A 15 6.88 7.58 -5.94
C ASN A 15 6.78 8.56 -7.13
N PRO A 16 7.87 8.81 -7.88
CA PRO A 16 7.81 9.67 -9.07
C PRO A 16 6.77 9.21 -10.11
N SER A 17 6.52 7.91 -10.22
CA SER A 17 5.57 7.30 -11.16
C SER A 17 4.17 7.12 -10.57
N PHE A 18 3.92 7.66 -9.36
CA PHE A 18 2.64 7.51 -8.66
C PHE A 18 1.45 7.96 -9.50
N GLN A 19 1.56 9.14 -10.11
CA GLN A 19 0.47 9.69 -10.93
C GLN A 19 0.23 8.83 -12.17
N GLU A 20 1.29 8.50 -12.93
CA GLU A 20 1.18 7.72 -14.16
C GLU A 20 0.56 6.33 -13.92
N ILE A 21 1.00 5.65 -12.85
CA ILE A 21 0.47 4.32 -12.52
C ILE A 21 -0.95 4.42 -11.95
N SER A 22 -1.27 5.45 -11.19
CA SER A 22 -2.66 5.69 -10.72
C SER A 22 -3.60 5.93 -11.92
N ASP A 23 -3.16 6.74 -12.89
CA ASP A 23 -3.93 7.00 -14.11
C ASP A 23 -4.19 5.70 -14.90
N TYR A 24 -3.21 4.78 -14.94
CA TYR A 24 -3.37 3.46 -15.55
C TYR A 24 -4.50 2.65 -14.90
N PHE A 25 -4.63 2.71 -13.56
CA PHE A 25 -5.72 2.09 -12.81
C PHE A 25 -6.99 2.95 -12.73
N GLY A 26 -7.10 3.99 -13.56
CA GLY A 26 -8.31 4.82 -13.67
C GLY A 26 -8.44 5.92 -12.61
N TYR A 27 -7.37 6.20 -11.86
CA TYR A 27 -7.36 7.18 -10.78
C TYR A 27 -6.64 8.47 -11.14
N ASP A 28 -7.39 9.57 -11.20
CA ASP A 28 -6.83 10.92 -11.21
C ASP A 28 -6.38 11.32 -9.79
N SER A 29 -5.14 10.99 -9.47
CA SER A 29 -4.53 11.26 -8.15
C SER A 29 -4.52 12.75 -7.74
N THR A 30 -4.62 13.67 -8.70
CA THR A 30 -4.63 15.11 -8.40
C THR A 30 -5.87 15.55 -7.63
N LYS A 31 -6.94 14.75 -7.68
CA LYS A 31 -8.18 14.96 -6.90
C LYS A 31 -8.05 14.59 -5.43
N TYR A 32 -7.00 13.85 -5.06
CA TYR A 32 -6.79 13.30 -3.72
C TYR A 32 -5.54 13.86 -3.03
N VAL A 33 -5.02 14.99 -3.52
CA VAL A 33 -3.83 15.64 -2.95
C VAL A 33 -3.97 15.91 -1.44
N PRO A 34 -5.11 16.41 -0.92
CA PRO A 34 -5.27 16.60 0.53
C PRO A 34 -5.16 15.31 1.33
N GLU A 35 -5.76 14.22 0.86
CA GLU A 35 -5.77 12.92 1.52
C GLU A 35 -4.39 12.25 1.47
N ILE A 36 -3.71 12.32 0.33
CA ILE A 36 -2.33 11.85 0.18
C ILE A 36 -1.42 12.61 1.16
N ALA A 37 -1.53 13.94 1.20
CA ALA A 37 -0.73 14.77 2.10
C ALA A 37 -1.04 14.46 3.57
N ALA A 38 -2.30 14.21 3.93
CA ALA A 38 -2.69 13.87 5.30
C ALA A 38 -2.07 12.54 5.75
N LEU A 39 -2.11 11.49 4.91
CA LEU A 39 -1.47 10.21 5.21
C LEU A 39 0.06 10.34 5.36
N LEU A 40 0.72 11.05 4.44
CA LEU A 40 2.17 11.28 4.51
C LEU A 40 2.55 12.04 5.78
N GLN A 41 1.77 13.07 6.14
CA GLN A 41 2.00 13.86 7.34
C GLN A 41 1.81 13.00 8.60
N GLN A 42 0.75 12.20 8.67
CA GLN A 42 0.51 11.29 9.79
C GLN A 42 1.69 10.33 9.99
N TRP A 43 2.14 9.64 8.94
CA TRP A 43 3.27 8.72 9.04
C TRP A 43 4.57 9.42 9.41
N THR A 44 4.79 10.62 8.86
CA THR A 44 5.96 11.44 9.17
C THR A 44 5.98 11.88 10.64
N ASP A 45 4.86 12.37 11.17
CA ASP A 45 4.74 12.83 12.55
C ASP A 45 4.87 11.69 13.56
N GLN A 46 4.36 10.50 13.21
CA GLN A 46 4.46 9.30 14.03
C GLN A 46 5.87 8.68 14.00
N GLY A 47 6.64 8.87 12.91
CA GLY A 47 7.92 8.20 12.66
C GLY A 47 7.78 6.68 12.44
N HIS A 48 6.57 6.19 12.23
CA HIS A 48 6.27 4.78 11.95
C HIS A 48 4.92 4.64 11.25
N VAL A 49 4.72 3.49 10.62
CA VAL A 49 3.43 3.06 10.06
C VAL A 49 2.90 1.87 10.84
N GLU A 50 1.63 1.91 11.21
CA GLU A 50 0.97 0.83 11.94
C GLU A 50 0.36 -0.19 10.97
N VAL A 51 0.64 -1.47 11.21
CA VAL A 51 0.16 -2.61 10.42
C VAL A 51 -0.86 -3.39 11.23
N TYR A 52 -2.10 -3.40 10.76
CA TYR A 52 -3.17 -4.15 11.41
C TYR A 52 -3.29 -5.57 10.84
N GLN A 53 -3.63 -6.52 11.70
CA GLN A 53 -3.80 -7.93 11.32
C GLN A 53 -5.26 -8.31 11.08
N THR A 54 -6.20 -7.68 11.81
CA THR A 54 -7.63 -7.95 11.70
C THR A 54 -8.41 -6.70 11.32
N ILE A 55 -9.53 -6.87 10.61
CA ILE A 55 -10.36 -5.73 10.15
C ILE A 55 -10.94 -4.95 11.34
N GLN A 56 -11.09 -5.60 12.50
CA GLN A 56 -11.59 -4.98 13.72
C GLN A 56 -10.60 -3.98 14.32
N ASP A 57 -9.30 -4.16 14.07
CA ASP A 57 -8.24 -3.27 14.56
C ASP A 57 -7.95 -2.13 13.57
N ARG A 58 -8.65 -2.09 12.42
CA ARG A 58 -8.37 -1.16 11.34
C ARG A 58 -8.80 0.26 11.69
N GLU A 59 -7.84 1.17 11.67
CA GLU A 59 -8.06 2.61 11.74
C GLU A 59 -7.46 3.34 10.52
N TYR A 60 -7.85 4.60 10.33
CA TYR A 60 -7.30 5.43 9.26
C TYR A 60 -5.79 5.61 9.43
N GLY A 61 -5.06 5.59 8.31
CA GLY A 61 -3.60 5.66 8.31
C GLY A 61 -2.89 4.34 8.65
N MET A 62 -3.60 3.29 9.06
CA MET A 62 -3.00 1.97 9.18
C MET A 62 -2.94 1.25 7.82
N ILE A 63 -1.91 0.43 7.65
CA ILE A 63 -1.73 -0.41 6.46
C ILE A 63 -2.04 -1.87 6.76
N LYS A 64 -2.32 -2.64 5.71
CA LYS A 64 -2.43 -4.10 5.77
C LYS A 64 -1.46 -4.75 4.81
N SER A 65 -0.81 -5.82 5.25
CA SER A 65 -0.04 -6.69 4.37
C SER A 65 -0.94 -7.26 3.27
N SER A 66 -0.47 -7.19 2.03
CA SER A 66 -1.16 -7.70 0.84
C SER A 66 -0.76 -9.14 0.52
N GLU A 67 0.16 -9.72 1.30
CA GLU A 67 0.76 -11.03 1.06
C GLU A 67 -0.20 -12.18 1.31
N LEU A 68 -1.13 -12.03 2.26
CA LEU A 68 -2.06 -13.07 2.64
C LEU A 68 -3.48 -12.63 2.30
N ASN A 69 -4.20 -13.48 1.59
CA ASN A 69 -5.64 -13.27 1.43
C ASN A 69 -6.39 -13.59 2.73
N SER A 70 -7.72 -13.37 2.74
CA SER A 70 -8.57 -13.59 3.92
C SER A 70 -8.63 -15.06 4.40
N LYS A 71 -8.09 -16.01 3.63
CA LYS A 71 -7.99 -17.44 3.98
C LYS A 71 -6.57 -17.85 4.41
N GLY A 72 -5.64 -16.89 4.51
CA GLY A 72 -4.24 -17.16 4.83
C GLY A 72 -3.44 -17.79 3.68
N VAL A 73 -3.92 -17.69 2.44
CA VAL A 73 -3.17 -18.14 1.26
C VAL A 73 -2.27 -17.01 0.78
N LEU A 74 -1.00 -17.36 0.56
CA LEU A 74 0.03 -16.46 0.06
C LEU A 74 -0.25 -16.02 -1.40
N ALA A 75 -0.23 -14.72 -1.63
CA ALA A 75 -0.16 -14.07 -2.94
C ALA A 75 1.31 -13.71 -3.20
N PRO A 76 2.08 -14.57 -3.90
CA PRO A 76 3.54 -14.46 -3.95
C PRO A 76 4.04 -13.17 -4.63
N TYR A 77 3.23 -12.58 -5.50
CA TYR A 77 3.58 -11.33 -6.19
C TYR A 77 3.41 -10.09 -5.31
N TYR A 78 2.75 -10.22 -4.17
CA TYR A 78 2.47 -9.12 -3.24
C TYR A 78 3.33 -9.16 -1.97
N ILE A 79 4.35 -10.03 -1.94
CA ILE A 79 5.36 -10.06 -0.88
C ILE A 79 6.04 -8.69 -0.78
N GLY A 80 6.08 -8.14 0.43
CA GLY A 80 6.61 -6.81 0.73
C GLY A 80 5.67 -5.65 0.38
N LEU A 81 4.46 -5.91 -0.11
CA LEU A 81 3.48 -4.89 -0.43
C LEU A 81 2.45 -4.74 0.67
N TYR A 82 2.07 -3.49 0.89
CA TYR A 82 1.01 -3.13 1.83
C TYR A 82 0.02 -2.19 1.13
N HIS A 83 -1.15 -2.03 1.72
CA HIS A 83 -2.11 -1.03 1.27
C HIS A 83 -2.76 -0.31 2.46
N ALA A 84 -3.01 0.98 2.29
CA ALA A 84 -3.86 1.79 3.16
C ALA A 84 -5.12 2.22 2.40
N ARG A 85 -6.16 2.61 3.14
CA ARG A 85 -7.28 3.36 2.55
C ARG A 85 -6.88 4.83 2.49
N LEU A 86 -7.13 5.47 1.35
CA LEU A 86 -6.80 6.87 1.18
C LEU A 86 -7.81 7.80 1.86
N VAL A 87 -9.09 7.42 1.86
CA VAL A 87 -10.18 8.22 2.43
C VAL A 87 -10.73 7.54 3.68
N GLU A 88 -10.98 8.33 4.73
CA GLU A 88 -11.65 7.84 5.94
C GLU A 88 -13.13 7.51 5.64
N GLY A 89 -13.56 6.30 5.99
CA GLY A 89 -14.97 5.90 5.90
C GLY A 89 -15.49 5.48 4.50
N GLU A 90 -14.82 5.84 3.41
CA GLU A 90 -15.23 5.43 2.05
C GLU A 90 -14.57 4.11 1.60
N HIS A 91 -15.35 3.31 0.85
CA HIS A 91 -14.87 2.07 0.25
C HIS A 91 -14.21 2.38 -1.10
N ASP A 92 -12.89 2.56 -1.02
CA ASP A 92 -11.89 2.79 -2.09
C ASP A 92 -11.83 4.26 -2.53
N PRO A 93 -10.63 4.83 -2.83
CA PRO A 93 -9.37 4.17 -3.24
C PRO A 93 -8.51 3.55 -2.13
N LEU A 94 -7.76 2.51 -2.51
CA LEU A 94 -6.56 2.08 -1.81
C LEU A 94 -5.35 2.87 -2.32
N VAL A 95 -4.36 3.05 -1.44
CA VAL A 95 -2.99 3.41 -1.82
C VAL A 95 -2.08 2.22 -1.54
N VAL A 96 -1.39 1.73 -2.58
CA VAL A 96 -0.39 0.66 -2.44
C VAL A 96 0.91 1.29 -1.97
N VAL A 97 1.56 0.68 -0.98
CA VAL A 97 2.83 1.16 -0.43
C VAL A 97 3.86 0.04 -0.34
N LYS A 98 5.14 0.43 -0.40
CA LYS A 98 6.28 -0.48 -0.29
C LYS A 98 7.33 0.15 0.63
N PHE A 99 7.99 -0.69 1.43
CA PHE A 99 9.13 -0.30 2.25
C PHE A 99 10.43 -0.61 1.51
N TYR A 100 11.45 0.23 1.69
CA TYR A 100 12.77 0.04 1.12
C TYR A 100 13.82 0.55 2.10
N GLU A 101 15.01 -0.07 2.09
CA GLU A 101 16.14 0.41 2.89
C GLU A 101 16.49 1.85 2.50
N ASP A 102 16.61 2.71 3.50
CA ASP A 102 16.93 4.12 3.33
C ASP A 102 18.24 4.43 4.05
N GLU A 103 19.23 4.87 3.29
CA GLU A 103 20.54 5.27 3.83
C GLU A 103 20.45 6.55 4.66
N ILE A 104 19.33 7.27 4.56
CA ILE A 104 19.08 8.51 5.28
C ILE A 104 18.44 8.19 6.64
N GLN A 105 19.22 8.31 7.71
CA GLN A 105 18.70 8.23 9.07
C GLN A 105 18.10 9.57 9.50
N TYR A 106 16.77 9.68 9.47
CA TYR A 106 16.04 10.75 10.15
C TYR A 106 15.23 10.18 11.33
N HIS A 107 15.19 10.97 12.40
CA HIS A 107 14.29 10.87 13.56
C HIS A 107 14.44 9.71 14.55
N THR A 108 14.98 8.55 14.19
CA THR A 108 15.23 7.47 15.18
C THR A 108 16.48 6.65 14.83
N GLU A 109 17.29 6.27 15.82
CA GLU A 109 18.48 5.40 15.61
C GLU A 109 18.10 3.98 15.15
N SER A 110 16.81 3.62 15.19
CA SER A 110 16.29 2.29 14.87
C SER A 110 15.61 2.18 13.51
N ALA A 111 15.23 3.28 12.86
CA ALA A 111 14.59 3.23 11.54
C ALA A 111 15.65 3.13 10.44
N THR A 112 15.48 2.13 9.56
CA THR A 112 16.36 1.88 8.40
C THR A 112 15.60 1.82 7.09
N GLU A 113 14.27 1.99 7.12
CA GLU A 113 13.42 1.90 5.94
C GLU A 113 12.64 3.19 5.75
N ALA A 114 12.43 3.60 4.50
CA ALA A 114 11.42 4.57 4.14
C ALA A 114 10.19 3.85 3.57
N VAL A 115 9.03 4.50 3.63
CA VAL A 115 7.79 4.03 3.00
C VAL A 115 7.49 4.88 1.76
N ASP A 116 7.19 4.20 0.64
CA ASP A 116 6.87 4.83 -0.63
C ASP A 116 5.42 4.55 -1.02
N MET A 117 4.63 5.59 -1.27
CA MET A 117 3.32 5.46 -1.91
C MET A 117 3.52 5.22 -3.41
N ARG A 118 3.00 4.09 -3.90
CA ARG A 118 3.28 3.58 -5.25
C ARG A 118 2.24 3.98 -6.28
N PHE A 119 0.96 3.80 -5.96
CA PHE A 119 -0.17 4.18 -6.82
C PHE A 119 -1.49 3.97 -6.08
N MET A 120 -2.56 4.50 -6.68
CA MET A 120 -3.93 4.29 -6.27
C MET A 120 -4.59 3.17 -7.08
N ILE A 121 -5.43 2.38 -6.43
CA ILE A 121 -6.15 1.27 -7.08
C ILE A 121 -7.41 0.89 -6.30
N ASP A 122 -8.40 0.34 -6.99
CA ASP A 122 -9.57 -0.26 -6.36
C ASP A 122 -9.22 -1.59 -5.69
N HIS A 123 -9.94 -1.92 -4.63
CA HIS A 123 -9.74 -3.20 -3.94
C HIS A 123 -10.02 -4.39 -4.87
N GLU A 124 -10.96 -4.25 -5.81
CA GLU A 124 -11.30 -5.30 -6.77
C GLU A 124 -10.25 -5.49 -7.86
N ASP A 125 -9.60 -4.42 -8.32
CA ASP A 125 -8.52 -4.50 -9.30
C ASP A 125 -7.21 -4.98 -8.65
N PHE A 126 -7.02 -4.70 -7.36
CA PHE A 126 -5.85 -5.17 -6.63
C PHE A 126 -5.97 -6.63 -6.17
N PHE A 127 -7.14 -7.08 -5.72
CA PHE A 127 -7.31 -8.42 -5.14
C PHE A 127 -8.20 -9.37 -5.94
N GLY A 128 -8.89 -8.88 -6.97
CA GLY A 128 -9.87 -9.61 -7.74
C GLY A 128 -11.29 -9.52 -7.16
N THR A 129 -12.25 -9.45 -8.06
CA THR A 129 -13.68 -9.64 -7.77
C THR A 129 -13.97 -11.05 -7.26
N ALA A 130 -15.18 -11.29 -6.76
CA ALA A 130 -15.60 -12.61 -6.30
C ALA A 130 -15.54 -13.69 -7.40
N SER A 131 -15.76 -13.32 -8.68
CA SER A 131 -15.63 -14.23 -9.81
C SER A 131 -14.17 -14.52 -10.15
N VAL A 132 -13.32 -13.49 -10.23
CA VAL A 132 -11.88 -13.65 -10.52
C VAL A 132 -11.20 -14.53 -9.47
N LYS A 133 -11.57 -14.37 -8.19
CA LYS A 133 -11.03 -15.19 -7.09
C LYS A 133 -11.34 -16.69 -7.20
N ARG A 134 -12.29 -17.09 -8.06
CA ARG A 134 -12.62 -18.51 -8.34
C ARG A 134 -11.87 -19.05 -9.56
N ASP A 135 -11.16 -18.20 -10.28
CA ASP A 135 -10.33 -18.56 -11.41
C ASP A 135 -8.85 -18.25 -11.08
N PRO A 136 -8.07 -19.26 -10.65
CA PRO A 136 -6.67 -19.05 -10.30
C PRO A 136 -5.80 -18.52 -11.45
N ALA A 137 -6.16 -18.78 -12.72
CA ALA A 137 -5.41 -18.28 -13.86
C ALA A 137 -5.66 -16.79 -14.05
N ALA A 138 -6.93 -16.36 -14.04
CA ALA A 138 -7.29 -14.95 -14.13
C ALA A 138 -6.75 -14.13 -12.94
N LEU A 139 -6.82 -14.69 -11.72
CA LEU A 139 -6.25 -14.04 -10.54
C LEU A 139 -4.72 -13.87 -10.65
N ARG A 140 -4.03 -14.88 -11.21
CA ARG A 140 -2.59 -14.79 -11.46
C ARG A 140 -2.24 -13.74 -12.51
N GLU A 141 -3.02 -13.64 -13.59
CA GLU A 141 -2.81 -12.62 -14.62
C GLU A 141 -2.94 -11.20 -14.05
N MET A 142 -3.98 -10.97 -13.24
CA MET A 142 -4.17 -9.71 -12.51
C MET A 142 -2.98 -9.39 -11.60
N TRP A 143 -2.50 -10.37 -10.82
CA TRP A 143 -1.33 -10.15 -9.97
C TRP A 143 -0.05 -9.83 -10.76
N LEU A 144 0.12 -10.44 -11.94
CA LEU A 144 1.25 -10.16 -12.81
C LEU A 144 1.17 -8.76 -13.43
N GLU A 145 -0.03 -8.30 -13.77
CA GLU A 145 -0.26 -6.94 -14.25
C GLU A 145 0.11 -5.90 -13.19
N VAL A 146 -0.43 -6.05 -11.98
CA VAL A 146 -0.11 -5.19 -10.84
C VAL A 146 1.38 -5.23 -10.52
N LYS A 147 1.99 -6.43 -10.51
CA LYS A 147 3.43 -6.57 -10.34
C LYS A 147 4.22 -5.81 -11.40
N GLY A 148 3.81 -5.88 -12.67
CA GLY A 148 4.45 -5.14 -13.76
C GLY A 148 4.51 -3.64 -13.46
N LYS A 149 3.41 -3.07 -12.95
CA LYS A 149 3.37 -1.65 -12.54
C LYS A 149 4.24 -1.31 -11.35
N ILE A 150 4.35 -2.22 -10.38
CA ILE A 150 5.28 -2.05 -9.26
C ILE A 150 6.73 -2.03 -9.74
N ASP A 151 7.09 -2.94 -10.65
CA ASP A 151 8.43 -3.05 -11.22
C ASP A 151 8.78 -1.82 -12.08
N GLU A 152 7.81 -1.27 -12.82
CA GLU A 152 7.95 0.00 -13.55
C GLU A 152 8.32 1.15 -12.59
N GLY A 153 7.60 1.29 -11.47
CA GLY A 153 7.87 2.31 -10.46
C GLY A 153 9.17 2.11 -9.66
N ASP A 154 9.74 0.89 -9.66
CA ASP A 154 11.04 0.60 -9.02
C ASP A 154 12.21 1.02 -9.91
N SER A 155 11.97 1.16 -11.22
CA SER A 155 12.98 1.52 -12.21
C SER A 155 13.07 3.03 -12.48
N SER A 156 12.25 3.82 -11.78
CA SER A 156 12.01 5.26 -12.01
C SER A 156 12.88 6.15 -11.11
#